data_AF-A0A0M2VCD0-F1
#
_entry.id   AF-A0A0M2VCD0-F1
#
_cell.length_a   1.000
_cell.length_b   1.000
_cell.length_c   1.000
_cell.angle_alpha   90.00
_cell.angle_beta   90.00
_cell.angle_gamma   90.00
#
_symmetry.space_group_name_H-M   'P 1'
#
loop_
_entity.id
_entity.type
_entity.pdbx_description
1 polymer ?
#
loop_
_entity_poly.entity_id
_entity_poly.type
_entity_poly.pdbx_seq_one_letter_code
_entity_poly.pdbx_strand_id
1 'polypeptide(L)'
;MASITEAQSWSKDEQKELKAYVQSLPAMIQINGFGQAIAFYKAHPAAKKGGKAYQAIYSWISTWLNQQQIFSTDLMQAICNNDMAKYQQATAETQALLVWFKKFARAYLITDDANGG
;
A
#
# COMPACT_ATOMS: atom_id res chain seq x y z
N MET A 1 7.88 8.45 4.75
CA MET A 1 6.64 9.01 5.34
C MET A 1 6.01 10.15 4.53
N ALA A 2 6.72 10.80 3.59
CA ALA A 2 6.16 11.83 2.70
C ALA A 2 5.01 11.35 1.77
N SER A 3 4.87 10.04 1.61
CA SER A 3 4.09 9.43 0.54
C SER A 3 2.57 9.62 0.64
N ILE A 4 1.96 9.35 1.80
CA ILE A 4 0.50 9.41 1.93
C ILE A 4 -0.03 10.85 2.06
N THR A 5 0.81 11.79 2.49
CA THR A 5 0.47 13.21 2.58
C THR A 5 0.36 13.86 1.20
N GLU A 6 1.09 13.36 0.20
CA GLU A 6 0.96 13.79 -1.20
C GLU A 6 -0.48 13.59 -1.72
N ALA A 7 -1.16 12.54 -1.23
CA ALA A 7 -2.53 12.24 -1.62
C ALA A 7 -3.58 13.25 -1.12
N GLN A 8 -3.22 14.19 -0.24
CA GLN A 8 -4.11 15.30 0.13
C GLN A 8 -4.45 16.19 -1.07
N SER A 9 -3.56 16.27 -2.06
CA SER A 9 -3.75 17.02 -3.31
C SER A 9 -4.60 16.29 -4.35
N TRP A 10 -4.97 15.03 -4.09
CA TRP A 10 -5.74 14.21 -5.02
C TRP A 10 -7.23 14.54 -4.97
N SER A 11 -7.98 14.06 -5.97
CA SER A 11 -9.42 14.25 -5.99
C SER A 11 -10.10 13.53 -4.81
N LYS A 12 -11.32 13.95 -4.45
CA LYS A 12 -12.05 13.31 -3.34
C LYS A 12 -12.26 11.82 -3.56
N ASP A 13 -12.56 11.41 -4.79
CA ASP A 13 -12.77 10.01 -5.14
C ASP A 13 -11.47 9.20 -5.05
N GLU A 14 -10.36 9.75 -5.55
CA GLU A 14 -9.04 9.12 -5.44
C GLU A 14 -8.61 8.96 -3.97
N GLN A 15 -8.92 9.94 -3.12
CA GLN A 15 -8.66 9.86 -1.67
C GLN A 15 -9.50 8.76 -1.00
N LYS A 16 -10.77 8.62 -1.37
CA LYS A 16 -11.66 7.55 -0.87
C LYS A 16 -11.14 6.18 -1.27
N GLU A 17 -10.75 6.02 -2.53
CA GLU A 17 -10.17 4.77 -3.06
C GLU A 17 -8.88 4.41 -2.33
N LEU A 18 -7.95 5.36 -2.20
CA LEU A 18 -6.70 5.15 -1.48
C LEU A 18 -6.93 4.69 -0.04
N LYS A 19 -7.84 5.37 0.67
CA LYS A 19 -8.20 5.03 2.04
C LYS A 19 -8.77 3.61 2.14
N ALA A 20 -9.67 3.23 1.24
CA ALA A 20 -10.26 1.89 1.22
C ALA A 20 -9.19 0.81 0.96
N TYR A 21 -8.27 1.03 0.02
CA TYR A 21 -7.25 0.04 -0.34
C TYR A 21 -6.16 -0.09 0.73
N VAL A 22 -5.67 1.03 1.29
CA VAL A 22 -4.75 0.98 2.44
C VAL A 22 -5.38 0.22 3.62
N GLN A 23 -6.68 0.37 3.85
CA GLN A 23 -7.37 -0.31 4.93
C GLN A 23 -7.49 -1.82 4.72
N SER A 24 -7.71 -2.26 3.47
CA SER A 24 -7.92 -3.66 3.11
C SER A 24 -6.62 -4.47 2.98
N LEU A 25 -5.52 -3.84 2.58
CA LEU A 25 -4.27 -4.55 2.28
C LEU A 25 -3.73 -5.43 3.43
N PRO A 26 -3.71 -5.00 4.71
CA PRO A 26 -3.24 -5.88 5.80
C PRO A 26 -4.01 -7.19 5.93
N ALA A 27 -5.33 -7.15 5.76
CA ALA A 27 -6.16 -8.35 5.78
C ALA A 27 -5.90 -9.22 4.55
N MET A 28 -5.73 -8.61 3.37
CA MET A 28 -5.37 -9.32 2.15
C MET A 28 -4.03 -10.06 2.27
N ILE A 29 -3.02 -9.44 2.90
CA ILE A 29 -1.73 -10.09 3.18
C ILE A 29 -1.90 -11.29 4.11
N GLN A 30 -2.76 -11.18 5.13
CA GLN A 30 -3.02 -12.28 6.07
C GLN A 30 -3.74 -13.46 5.41
N ILE A 31 -4.70 -13.20 4.51
CA ILE A 31 -5.52 -14.24 3.88
C ILE A 31 -4.81 -14.89 2.68
N ASN A 32 -4.22 -14.07 1.80
CA ASN A 32 -3.67 -14.52 0.51
C ASN A 32 -2.13 -14.64 0.52
N GLY A 33 -1.48 -14.14 1.57
CA GLY A 33 -0.02 -14.02 1.63
C GLY A 33 0.50 -12.73 0.99
N PHE A 34 1.71 -12.34 1.41
CA PHE A 34 2.36 -11.10 1.00
C PHE A 34 2.59 -11.02 -0.52
N GLY A 35 3.16 -12.06 -1.13
CA GLY A 35 3.44 -12.06 -2.57
C GLY A 35 2.21 -11.87 -3.45
N GLN A 36 1.11 -12.58 -3.17
CA GLN A 36 -0.13 -12.45 -3.94
C GLN A 36 -0.78 -11.08 -3.75
N ALA A 37 -0.81 -10.58 -2.52
CA ALA A 37 -1.38 -9.27 -2.22
C ALA A 37 -0.61 -8.14 -2.95
N ILE A 38 0.72 -8.17 -2.93
CA ILE A 38 1.54 -7.17 -3.64
C ILE A 38 1.40 -7.30 -5.16
N ALA A 39 1.35 -8.53 -5.69
CA ALA A 39 1.11 -8.77 -7.11
C ALA A 39 -0.25 -8.19 -7.58
N PHE A 40 -1.30 -8.39 -6.78
CA PHE A 40 -2.63 -7.84 -7.05
C PHE A 40 -2.60 -6.30 -7.15
N TYR A 41 -1.89 -5.64 -6.22
CA TYR A 41 -1.74 -4.19 -6.24
C TYR A 41 -0.94 -3.70 -7.46
N LYS A 42 0.11 -4.42 -7.85
CA LYS A 42 0.90 -4.10 -9.07
C LYS A 42 0.08 -4.25 -10.35
N ALA A 43 -0.75 -5.30 -10.42
CA ALA A 43 -1.47 -5.67 -11.63
C ALA A 43 -2.63 -4.71 -11.97
N HIS A 44 -3.05 -3.85 -11.04
CA HIS A 44 -4.19 -2.96 -11.27
C HIS A 44 -3.84 -1.83 -12.27
N PRO A 45 -4.54 -1.70 -13.41
CA PRO A 45 -4.18 -0.71 -14.42
C PRO A 45 -4.43 0.72 -13.95
N ALA A 46 -3.45 1.62 -14.13
CA ALA A 46 -3.53 3.02 -13.71
C ALA A 46 -4.72 3.78 -14.32
N ALA A 47 -5.12 3.43 -15.55
CA ALA A 47 -6.22 4.07 -16.28
C ALA A 47 -7.62 3.60 -15.82
N LYS A 48 -7.71 2.60 -14.94
CA LYS A 48 -8.97 2.14 -14.37
C LYS A 48 -9.27 2.87 -13.06
N LYS A 49 -10.55 2.90 -12.69
CA LYS A 49 -11.01 3.42 -11.39
C LYS A 49 -10.20 2.77 -10.26
N GLY A 50 -9.68 3.54 -9.31
CA GLY A 50 -8.79 3.03 -8.25
C GLY A 50 -7.34 2.77 -8.67
N GLY A 51 -7.03 2.78 -9.96
CA GLY A 51 -5.71 2.40 -10.49
C GLY A 51 -4.56 3.24 -9.93
N LYS A 52 -4.75 4.55 -9.82
CA LYS A 52 -3.76 5.47 -9.22
C LYS A 52 -3.44 5.10 -7.77
N ALA A 53 -4.47 4.79 -6.97
CA ALA A 53 -4.29 4.40 -5.58
C ALA A 53 -3.54 3.07 -5.43
N TYR A 54 -3.90 2.05 -6.22
CA TYR A 54 -3.19 0.77 -6.23
C TYR A 54 -1.70 0.93 -6.57
N GLN A 55 -1.40 1.67 -7.65
CA GLN A 55 -0.03 1.89 -8.09
C GLN A 55 0.79 2.69 -7.07
N ALA A 56 0.19 3.71 -6.45
CA ALA A 56 0.85 4.47 -5.41
C ALA A 56 1.17 3.62 -4.17
N ILE A 57 0.22 2.82 -3.69
CA ILE A 57 0.46 1.92 -2.55
C ILE A 57 1.58 0.92 -2.86
N TYR A 58 1.56 0.28 -4.04
CA TYR A 58 2.64 -0.62 -4.46
C TYR A 58 3.99 0.10 -4.50
N SER A 59 4.03 1.29 -5.12
CA SER A 59 5.24 2.10 -5.24
C SER A 59 5.80 2.48 -3.87
N TRP A 60 4.95 2.97 -2.96
CA TRP A 60 5.38 3.38 -1.62
C TRP A 60 5.89 2.23 -0.77
N ILE A 61 5.28 1.04 -0.87
CA ILE A 61 5.77 -0.16 -0.19
C ILE A 61 7.14 -0.56 -0.76
N SER A 62 7.28 -0.58 -2.09
CA SER A 62 8.55 -0.87 -2.77
C SER A 62 9.65 0.10 -2.33
N THR A 63 9.37 1.40 -2.33
CA THR A 63 10.30 2.43 -1.87
C THR A 63 10.66 2.25 -0.39
N TRP A 64 9.69 1.95 0.48
CA TRP A 64 9.94 1.73 1.91
C TRP A 64 10.87 0.53 2.13
N LEU A 65 10.59 -0.62 1.52
CA LEU A 65 11.40 -1.82 1.68
C LEU A 65 12.82 -1.66 1.13
N ASN A 66 12.97 -0.86 0.07
CA ASN A 66 14.28 -0.48 -0.45
C ASN A 66 15.04 0.44 0.51
N GLN A 67 14.35 1.40 1.14
CA GLN A 67 14.94 2.29 2.15
C GLN A 67 15.38 1.52 3.41
N GLN A 68 14.62 0.49 3.81
CA GLN A 68 14.99 -0.41 4.91
C GLN A 68 16.09 -1.42 4.53
N GLN A 69 16.62 -1.34 3.30
CA GLN A 69 17.64 -2.26 2.78
C GLN A 69 17.26 -3.75 2.81
N ILE A 70 15.96 -4.05 2.84
CA ILE A 70 15.46 -5.43 2.80
C ILE A 70 15.56 -5.96 1.37
N PHE A 71 15.12 -5.15 0.43
CA PHE A 71 15.25 -5.38 -1.00
C PHE A 71 16.09 -4.27 -1.64
N SER A 72 16.78 -4.60 -2.74
CA SER A 72 17.62 -3.66 -3.49
C SER A 72 17.20 -3.54 -4.96
N THR A 73 16.12 -4.21 -5.34
CA THR A 73 15.65 -4.38 -6.73
C THR A 73 14.13 -4.21 -6.82
N ASP A 74 13.53 -4.44 -7.99
CA ASP A 74 12.07 -4.45 -8.14
C ASP A 74 11.42 -5.39 -7.11
N LEU A 75 10.41 -4.88 -6.39
CA LEU A 75 9.76 -5.59 -5.30
C LEU A 75 9.24 -6.98 -5.72
N MET A 76 8.68 -7.13 -6.92
CA MET A 76 8.18 -8.43 -7.36
C MET A 76 9.31 -9.41 -7.68
N GLN A 77 10.37 -8.94 -8.34
CA GLN A 77 11.55 -9.78 -8.54
C GLN A 77 12.17 -10.20 -7.20
N ALA A 78 12.23 -9.28 -6.24
CA ALA A 78 12.77 -9.55 -4.91
C ALA A 78 11.92 -10.57 -4.13
N ILE A 79 10.59 -10.50 -4.24
CA ILE A 79 9.66 -11.47 -3.66
C ILE A 79 9.86 -12.87 -4.23
N CYS A 80 10.09 -13.00 -5.55
CA CYS A 80 10.22 -14.30 -6.20
C CYS A 80 11.60 -14.95 -6.05
N ASN A 81 12.66 -14.16 -5.83
CA ASN A 81 14.05 -14.64 -5.95
C ASN A 81 14.87 -14.63 -4.65
N ASN A 82 14.40 -13.97 -3.57
CA ASN A 82 15.12 -13.98 -2.29
C ASN A 82 14.73 -15.18 -1.41
N ASP A 83 15.53 -15.39 -0.36
CA ASP A 83 15.25 -16.41 0.65
C ASP A 83 14.02 -16.09 1.52
N MET A 84 13.57 -17.13 2.24
CA MET A 84 12.39 -17.05 3.11
C MET A 84 12.57 -16.04 4.26
N ALA A 85 13.78 -15.84 4.76
CA ALA A 85 14.03 -14.94 5.88
C ALA A 85 13.78 -13.48 5.45
N LYS A 86 14.29 -13.07 4.30
CA LYS A 86 14.00 -11.75 3.70
C LYS A 86 12.53 -11.59 3.35
N TYR A 87 11.88 -12.64 2.85
CA TYR A 87 10.44 -12.60 2.57
C TYR A 87 9.60 -12.35 3.84
N GLN A 88 9.92 -13.03 4.94
CA GLN A 88 9.27 -12.82 6.23
C GLN A 88 9.56 -11.42 6.78
N GLN A 89 10.80 -10.96 6.69
CA GLN A 89 11.19 -9.61 7.11
C GLN A 89 10.43 -8.53 6.32
N ALA A 90 10.33 -8.66 4.99
CA ALA A 90 9.57 -7.75 4.13
C ALA A 90 8.07 -7.75 4.47
N THR A 91 7.52 -8.93 4.80
CA THR A 91 6.13 -9.06 5.22
C THR A 91 5.89 -8.31 6.53
N ALA A 92 6.76 -8.49 7.52
CA ALA A 92 6.67 -7.83 8.82
C ALA A 92 6.78 -6.30 8.70
N GLU A 93 7.78 -5.81 7.95
CA GLU A 93 7.95 -4.37 7.71
C GLU A 93 6.78 -3.75 6.95
N THR A 94 6.24 -4.45 5.95
CA THR A 94 5.06 -3.97 5.23
C THR A 94 3.85 -3.87 6.16
N GLN A 95 3.62 -4.86 7.01
CA GLN A 95 2.53 -4.81 7.99
C GLN A 95 2.71 -3.64 8.97
N ALA A 96 3.92 -3.41 9.48
CA ALA A 96 4.22 -2.28 10.35
C ALA A 96 3.99 -0.93 9.66
N LEU A 97 4.42 -0.79 8.40
CA LEU A 97 4.16 0.40 7.58
C LEU A 97 2.66 0.65 7.40
N LEU A 98 1.88 -0.40 7.12
CA LEU A 98 0.45 -0.28 6.87
C LEU A 98 -0.35 0.14 8.11
N VAL A 99 0.15 -0.13 9.33
CA VAL A 99 -0.43 0.45 10.55
C VAL A 99 -0.37 1.97 10.52
N TRP A 100 0.77 2.54 10.10
CA TRP A 100 0.93 3.99 9.98
C TRP A 100 0.14 4.56 8.82
N PHE A 101 0.15 3.90 7.65
CA PHE A 101 -0.66 4.36 6.51
C PHE A 101 -2.15 4.41 6.85
N LYS A 102 -2.68 3.44 7.61
CA LYS A 102 -4.07 3.47 8.09
C LYS A 102 -4.35 4.69 8.97
N LYS A 103 -3.45 5.01 9.90
CA LYS A 103 -3.59 6.19 10.79
C LYS A 103 -3.59 7.48 9.98
N PHE A 104 -2.64 7.62 9.06
CA PHE A 104 -2.54 8.81 8.21
C PHE A 104 -3.70 8.94 7.23
N ALA A 105 -4.15 7.85 6.61
CA ALA A 105 -5.31 7.85 5.74
C ALA A 105 -6.58 8.33 6.48
N ARG A 106 -6.70 7.97 7.76
CA ARG A 106 -7.82 8.44 8.60
C ARG A 106 -7.69 9.90 9.00
N ALA A 107 -6.46 10.37 9.28
CA ALA A 107 -6.22 11.73 9.74
C ALA A 107 -6.25 12.77 8.62
N TYR A 108 -5.80 12.41 7.41
CA TYR A 108 -5.51 13.37 6.35
C TYR A 108 -6.39 13.26 5.11
N LEU A 109 -7.08 12.13 4.91
CA LEU A 109 -7.93 11.92 3.73
C LEU A 109 -9.40 12.05 4.12
N ILE A 110 -10.19 12.60 3.21
CA ILE A 110 -11.60 12.93 3.44
C ILE A 110 -12.37 11.73 4.03
N THR A 111 -13.10 11.98 5.11
CA THR A 111 -14.14 11.12 5.68
C THR A 111 -15.49 11.51 5.08
N ASP A 112 -16.31 10.53 4.70
CA ASP A 112 -17.68 10.77 4.21
C ASP A 112 -18.66 11.17 5.33
N ASP A 113 -18.16 11.51 6.53
CA ASP A 113 -18.96 11.77 7.73
C ASP A 113 -19.60 13.18 7.75
N ALA A 114 -20.04 13.66 6.60
CA ALA A 114 -20.84 14.87 6.45
C ALA A 114 -22.12 14.58 5.66
N ASN A 115 -22.81 13.48 5.97
CA ASN A 115 -24.24 13.25 5.72
C ASN A 115 -24.72 12.03 6.52
N GLY A 116 -25.18 12.28 7.74
CA GLY A 116 -25.73 11.28 8.65
C GLY A 116 -26.37 11.95 9.86
N GLY A 117 -27.36 12.80 9.60
CA GLY A 117 -28.31 13.37 10.56
C GLY A 117 -29.72 13.19 10.04
#